data_AF-A0A3D1K731-F1
#
_entry.id   AF-A0A3D1K731-F1
#
_cell.length_a   1.000
_cell.length_b   1.000
_cell.length_c   1.000
_cell.angle_alpha   90.00
_cell.angle_beta   90.00
_cell.angle_gamma   90.00
#
_symmetry.space_group_name_H-M   'P 1'
#
loop_
_entity.id
_entity.type
_entity.pdbx_description
1 polymer ?
#
loop_
_entity_poly.entity_id
_entity_poly.type
_entity_poly.pdbx_seq_one_letter_code
_entity_poly.pdbx_strand_id
1 'polypeptide(L)'
;MATNETEIADFYRQLSLLVKSNLPLPESIYQLAANFDKPDFKQVLFSISQGTSRGQPLSEAMRQFPDYFQPFHVRMIECGEKSGTLSEILNEIAYMSRMNHQLVSMVKGIALYPVFTMSFSFILFFLILRLVVPQFAQIFSELLEGEKLPPLTALIVNLSSLSIRYEIAILSFFLVSISFLIWLFGNRSPSSQKAFLKIIRIIPLSGNIFKNLQMSRFCSMWAVFMEQKLSMVYAFEAISEIIEESKLSASLKNISRGCSEGRDVVECLRNEEIISDLVVLTVKNVPENRRPEELKNLAQMYRERTIAAINKAGLAWDACLIIMLSVVVGNIIIGLFTPLIAIIHKLGG
;
A
#
# COMPACT_ATOMS: atom_id res chain seq x y z
N MET A 1 -2.47 12.48 -16.36
CA MET A 1 -3.74 12.21 -15.64
C MET A 1 -3.82 10.70 -15.51
N ALA A 2 -3.69 10.13 -14.31
CA ALA A 2 -3.48 8.68 -14.17
C ALA A 2 -4.68 7.89 -14.77
N THR A 3 -4.39 7.01 -15.71
CA THR A 3 -5.27 5.91 -16.12
C THR A 3 -5.77 5.17 -14.89
N ASN A 4 -7.03 4.75 -14.91
CA ASN A 4 -7.55 4.01 -13.77
C ASN A 4 -6.84 2.64 -13.77
N GLU A 5 -6.29 2.19 -12.65
CA GLU A 5 -5.61 0.88 -12.59
C GLU A 5 -6.58 -0.27 -12.95
N THR A 6 -7.89 -0.03 -12.85
CA THR A 6 -8.94 -0.91 -13.38
C THR A 6 -8.95 -0.98 -14.91
N GLU A 7 -8.77 0.14 -15.62
CA GLU A 7 -8.70 0.17 -17.10
C GLU A 7 -7.52 -0.66 -17.60
N ILE A 8 -6.38 -0.58 -16.91
CA ILE A 8 -5.19 -1.38 -17.21
C ILE A 8 -5.45 -2.87 -16.92
N ALA A 9 -6.12 -3.20 -15.80
CA ALA A 9 -6.49 -4.57 -15.49
C ALA A 9 -7.47 -5.16 -16.54
N ASP A 10 -8.42 -4.35 -17.01
CA ASP A 10 -9.39 -4.73 -18.03
C ASP A 10 -8.72 -4.91 -19.40
N PHE A 11 -7.77 -4.04 -19.75
CA PHE A 11 -6.92 -4.20 -20.93
C PHE A 11 -6.22 -5.56 -20.92
N TYR A 12 -5.51 -5.91 -19.83
CA TYR A 12 -4.84 -7.19 -19.71
C TYR A 12 -5.79 -8.38 -19.80
N ARG A 13 -6.97 -8.28 -19.17
CA ARG A 13 -7.98 -9.35 -19.22
C ARG A 13 -8.49 -9.54 -20.64
N GLN A 14 -8.88 -8.47 -21.33
CA GLN A 14 -9.40 -8.56 -22.68
C GLN A 14 -8.32 -9.03 -23.66
N LEU A 15 -7.10 -8.53 -23.54
CA LEU A 15 -5.97 -8.99 -24.36
C LEU A 15 -5.69 -10.48 -24.14
N SER A 16 -5.77 -10.98 -22.89
CA SER A 16 -5.60 -12.41 -22.61
C SER A 16 -6.62 -13.29 -23.34
N LEU A 17 -7.87 -12.83 -23.47
CA LEU A 17 -8.93 -13.57 -24.15
C LEU A 17 -8.71 -13.59 -25.68
N LEU A 18 -8.27 -12.46 -26.25
CA LEU A 18 -8.01 -12.36 -27.69
C LEU A 18 -6.78 -13.19 -28.09
N VAL A 19 -5.70 -13.12 -27.31
CA VAL A 19 -4.50 -13.94 -27.50
C VAL A 19 -4.82 -15.42 -27.36
N LYS A 20 -5.62 -15.81 -26.35
CA LYS A 20 -6.08 -17.19 -26.19
C LYS A 20 -6.93 -17.69 -27.36
N SER A 21 -7.62 -16.78 -28.05
CA SER A 21 -8.41 -17.08 -29.25
C SER A 21 -7.58 -17.08 -30.54
N ASN A 22 -6.25 -16.99 -30.44
CA ASN A 22 -5.29 -16.93 -31.55
C ASN A 22 -5.51 -15.74 -32.50
N LEU A 23 -6.10 -14.63 -32.02
CA LEU A 23 -6.10 -13.40 -32.82
C LEU A 23 -4.68 -12.82 -32.87
N PRO A 24 -4.26 -12.24 -34.01
CA PRO A 24 -2.98 -11.56 -34.10
C PRO A 24 -2.84 -10.50 -33.01
N LEU A 25 -1.72 -10.53 -32.29
CA LEU A 25 -1.47 -9.63 -31.15
C LEU A 25 -1.59 -8.14 -31.53
N PRO A 26 -1.00 -7.66 -32.64
CA PRO A 26 -1.07 -6.24 -32.98
C PRO A 26 -2.50 -5.79 -33.29
N GLU A 27 -3.28 -6.63 -33.96
CA GLU A 27 -4.70 -6.40 -34.25
C GLU A 27 -5.53 -6.37 -32.96
N SER A 28 -5.30 -7.31 -32.06
CA SER A 28 -5.96 -7.38 -30.76
C SER A 28 -5.73 -6.09 -29.97
N ILE A 29 -4.49 -5.60 -29.88
CA ILE A 29 -4.16 -4.36 -29.16
C ILE A 29 -4.82 -3.16 -29.85
N TYR A 30 -4.83 -3.11 -31.18
CA TYR A 30 -5.46 -2.03 -31.94
C TYR A 30 -6.97 -1.95 -31.69
N GLN A 31 -7.67 -3.08 -31.75
CA GLN A 31 -9.11 -3.16 -31.50
C GLN A 31 -9.44 -2.76 -30.06
N LEU A 32 -8.65 -3.22 -29.08
CA LEU A 32 -8.84 -2.84 -27.68
C LEU A 32 -8.59 -1.34 -27.45
N ALA A 33 -7.59 -0.75 -28.09
CA ALA A 33 -7.31 0.69 -28.00
C ALA A 33 -8.51 1.55 -28.41
N ALA A 34 -9.33 1.08 -29.35
CA ALA A 34 -10.52 1.80 -29.81
C ALA A 34 -11.56 2.00 -28.70
N ASN A 35 -11.64 1.07 -27.74
CA ASN A 35 -12.66 1.01 -26.69
C ASN A 35 -12.32 1.84 -25.43
N PHE A 36 -11.13 2.43 -25.34
CA PHE A 36 -10.74 3.26 -24.19
C PHE A 36 -11.10 4.74 -24.40
N ASP A 37 -11.74 5.35 -23.40
CA ASP A 37 -12.18 6.75 -23.46
C ASP A 37 -11.03 7.76 -23.37
N LYS A 38 -9.94 7.41 -22.66
CA LYS A 38 -8.83 8.34 -22.41
C LYS A 38 -7.91 8.45 -23.63
N PRO A 39 -7.75 9.66 -24.23
CA PRO A 39 -6.96 9.84 -25.44
C PRO A 39 -5.48 9.49 -25.24
N ASP A 40 -4.90 9.85 -24.08
CA ASP A 40 -3.49 9.56 -23.77
C ASP A 40 -3.20 8.05 -23.78
N PHE A 41 -4.03 7.25 -23.12
CA PHE A 41 -3.83 5.81 -23.04
C PHE A 41 -4.09 5.13 -24.39
N LYS A 42 -5.08 5.63 -25.13
CA LYS A 42 -5.37 5.17 -26.49
C LYS A 42 -4.18 5.35 -27.42
N GLN A 43 -3.49 6.49 -27.37
CA GLN A 43 -2.26 6.73 -28.15
C GLN A 43 -1.12 5.80 -27.75
N VAL A 44 -0.97 5.52 -26.45
CA VAL A 44 0.01 4.55 -25.94
C VAL A 44 -0.26 3.16 -26.52
N LEU A 45 -1.51 2.69 -26.47
CA LEU A 45 -1.90 1.38 -27.00
C LEU A 45 -1.72 1.29 -28.53
N PHE A 46 -2.04 2.34 -29.28
CA PHE A 46 -1.75 2.39 -30.72
C PHE A 46 -0.26 2.32 -31.03
N SER A 47 0.58 3.00 -30.23
CA SER A 47 2.04 2.95 -30.37
C SER A 47 2.57 1.53 -30.13
N ILE A 48 2.03 0.83 -29.11
CA ILE A 48 2.36 -0.57 -28.82
C ILE A 48 1.91 -1.51 -29.93
N SER A 49 0.68 -1.33 -30.45
CA SER A 49 0.19 -2.10 -31.60
C SER A 49 1.09 -1.90 -32.83
N GLN A 50 1.53 -0.67 -33.10
CA GLN A 50 2.44 -0.40 -34.21
C GLN A 50 3.82 -1.04 -34.00
N GLY A 51 4.39 -0.97 -32.80
CA GLY A 51 5.65 -1.62 -32.46
C GLY A 51 5.59 -3.14 -32.66
N THR A 52 4.56 -3.78 -32.10
CA THR A 52 4.33 -5.21 -32.24
C THR A 52 4.04 -5.64 -33.69
N SER A 53 3.38 -4.80 -34.49
CA SER A 53 3.19 -5.03 -35.93
C SER A 53 4.51 -5.08 -36.71
N ARG A 54 5.55 -4.41 -36.21
CA ARG A 54 6.91 -4.40 -36.80
C ARG A 54 7.78 -5.56 -36.30
N GLY A 55 7.22 -6.49 -35.53
CA GLY A 55 7.95 -7.63 -34.97
C GLY A 55 8.65 -7.33 -33.64
N GLN A 56 8.41 -6.16 -33.03
CA GLN A 56 8.92 -5.89 -31.68
C GLN A 56 8.16 -6.75 -30.64
N PRO A 57 8.85 -7.39 -29.69
CA PRO A 57 8.20 -8.04 -28.55
C PRO A 57 7.28 -7.06 -27.80
N LEU A 58 6.13 -7.56 -27.34
CA LEU A 58 5.16 -6.81 -26.53
C LEU A 58 5.82 -6.26 -25.26
N SER A 59 6.64 -7.07 -24.59
CA SER A 59 7.36 -6.63 -23.39
C SER A 59 8.25 -5.42 -23.67
N GLU A 60 8.94 -5.39 -24.82
CA GLU A 60 9.81 -4.29 -25.21
C GLU A 60 9.01 -3.04 -25.59
N ALA A 61 7.88 -3.22 -26.31
CA ALA A 61 6.99 -2.11 -26.65
C ALA A 61 6.36 -1.48 -25.39
N MET A 62 5.93 -2.29 -24.43
CA MET A 62 5.33 -1.81 -23.17
C MET A 62 6.37 -1.16 -22.24
N ARG A 63 7.65 -1.58 -22.30
CA ARG A 63 8.75 -1.01 -21.50
C ARG A 63 8.96 0.48 -21.75
N GLN A 64 8.56 0.98 -22.92
CA GLN A 64 8.66 2.40 -23.28
C GLN A 64 7.64 3.28 -22.53
N PHE A 65 6.63 2.68 -21.89
CA PHE A 65 5.54 3.40 -21.21
C PHE A 65 5.43 3.02 -19.71
N PRO A 66 6.46 3.30 -18.89
CA PRO A 66 6.52 2.88 -17.48
C PRO A 66 5.44 3.53 -16.59
N ASP A 67 4.86 4.65 -17.02
CA ASP A 67 3.76 5.32 -16.31
C ASP A 67 2.45 4.51 -16.37
N TYR A 68 2.30 3.62 -17.35
CA TYR A 68 1.13 2.77 -17.55
C TYR A 68 1.42 1.30 -17.22
N PHE A 69 2.63 0.83 -17.52
CA PHE A 69 3.01 -0.57 -17.37
C PHE A 69 4.15 -0.71 -16.38
N GLN A 70 3.84 -1.26 -15.20
CA GLN A 70 4.82 -1.47 -14.15
C GLN A 70 5.94 -2.41 -14.63
N PRO A 71 7.22 -2.14 -14.26
CA PRO A 71 8.36 -2.97 -14.67
C PRO A 71 8.15 -4.47 -14.39
N PHE A 72 7.50 -4.76 -13.27
CA PHE A 72 7.10 -6.10 -12.88
C PHE A 72 6.16 -6.78 -13.90
N HIS A 73 5.11 -6.09 -14.38
CA HIS A 73 4.21 -6.62 -15.41
C HIS A 73 4.96 -6.89 -16.72
N VAL A 74 5.83 -5.97 -17.13
CA VAL A 74 6.65 -6.10 -18.34
C VAL A 74 7.55 -7.33 -18.28
N ARG A 75 8.19 -7.60 -17.14
CA ARG A 75 9.03 -8.80 -16.95
C ARG A 75 8.22 -10.09 -17.03
N MET A 76 7.00 -10.11 -16.48
CA MET A 76 6.13 -11.29 -16.60
C MET A 76 5.76 -11.55 -18.06
N ILE A 77 5.39 -10.49 -18.80
CA ILE A 77 5.07 -10.57 -20.23
C ILE A 77 6.27 -11.11 -21.01
N GLU A 78 7.47 -10.60 -20.76
CA GLU A 78 8.70 -11.08 -21.40
C GLU A 78 8.90 -12.58 -21.19
N CYS A 79 8.65 -13.07 -19.97
CA CYS A 79 8.70 -14.50 -19.69
C CYS A 79 7.62 -15.27 -20.46
N GLY A 80 6.38 -14.76 -20.47
CA GLY A 80 5.26 -15.37 -21.19
C GLY A 80 5.46 -15.42 -22.71
N GLU A 81 6.13 -14.43 -23.28
CA GLU A 81 6.53 -14.42 -24.69
C GLU A 81 7.57 -15.51 -24.99
N LYS A 82 8.58 -15.69 -24.12
CA LYS A 82 9.61 -16.72 -24.27
C LYS A 82 9.08 -18.14 -24.08
N SER A 83 8.15 -18.33 -23.14
CA SER A 83 7.55 -19.65 -22.85
C SER A 83 6.35 -20.00 -23.73
N GLY A 84 5.82 -19.06 -24.52
CA GLY A 84 4.61 -19.25 -25.31
C GLY A 84 3.32 -19.28 -24.48
N THR A 85 3.35 -18.75 -23.25
CA THR A 85 2.24 -18.78 -22.28
C THR A 85 1.69 -17.37 -22.02
N LEU A 86 1.72 -16.54 -23.06
CA LEU A 86 1.39 -15.11 -22.98
C LEU A 86 -0.06 -14.90 -22.51
N SER A 87 -1.02 -15.70 -22.99
CA SER A 87 -2.43 -15.59 -22.58
C SER A 87 -2.62 -15.76 -21.07
N GLU A 88 -1.96 -16.74 -20.47
CA GLU A 88 -2.09 -17.08 -19.06
C GLU A 88 -1.42 -16.03 -18.19
N ILE A 89 -0.24 -15.55 -18.63
CA ILE A 89 0.46 -14.46 -17.97
C ILE A 89 -0.37 -13.18 -18.00
N LEU A 90 -0.95 -12.81 -19.15
CA LEU A 90 -1.81 -11.63 -19.25
C LEU A 90 -3.04 -11.74 -18.33
N ASN A 91 -3.64 -12.93 -18.24
CA ASN A 91 -4.77 -13.17 -17.34
C ASN A 91 -4.37 -13.06 -15.86
N GLU A 92 -3.18 -13.56 -15.49
CA GLU A 92 -2.65 -13.41 -14.14
C GLU A 92 -2.31 -11.95 -13.82
N ILE A 93 -1.68 -11.21 -14.76
CA ILE A 93 -1.44 -9.77 -14.61
C ILE A 93 -2.75 -9.03 -14.40
N ALA A 94 -3.79 -9.35 -15.16
CA ALA A 94 -5.10 -8.73 -15.01
C ALA A 94 -5.68 -8.93 -13.60
N TYR A 95 -5.61 -10.16 -13.09
CA TYR A 95 -6.03 -10.47 -11.73
C TYR A 95 -5.20 -9.69 -10.70
N MET A 96 -3.87 -9.72 -10.82
CA MET A 96 -2.96 -9.04 -9.91
C MET A 96 -3.14 -7.51 -9.92
N SER A 97 -3.35 -6.91 -11.10
CA SER A 97 -3.56 -5.46 -11.25
C SER A 97 -4.85 -5.02 -10.58
N ARG A 98 -5.96 -5.76 -10.79
CA ARG A 98 -7.24 -5.47 -10.13
C ARG A 98 -7.12 -5.59 -8.60
N MET A 99 -6.40 -6.61 -8.12
CA MET A 99 -6.16 -6.82 -6.70
C MET A 99 -5.28 -5.72 -6.09
N ASN A 100 -4.19 -5.34 -6.75
CA ASN A 100 -3.34 -4.24 -6.30
C ASN A 100 -4.15 -2.94 -6.17
N HIS A 101 -5.04 -2.66 -7.13
CA HIS A 101 -5.94 -1.51 -7.06
C HIS A 101 -6.87 -1.57 -5.83
N GLN A 102 -7.48 -2.73 -5.57
CA GLN A 102 -8.31 -2.94 -4.38
C GLN A 102 -7.52 -2.72 -3.09
N LEU A 103 -6.31 -3.26 -2.99
CA LEU A 103 -5.44 -3.09 -1.83
C LEU A 103 -5.05 -1.62 -1.64
N VAL A 104 -4.64 -0.93 -2.70
CA VAL A 104 -4.29 0.51 -2.65
C VAL A 104 -5.51 1.34 -2.24
N SER A 105 -6.68 1.07 -2.83
CA SER A 105 -7.94 1.74 -2.49
C SER A 105 -8.31 1.53 -1.02
N MET A 106 -8.20 0.30 -0.52
CA MET A 106 -8.46 -0.02 0.88
C MET A 106 -7.50 0.69 1.83
N VAL A 107 -6.19 0.68 1.53
CA VAL A 107 -5.20 1.38 2.36
C VAL A 107 -5.46 2.88 2.36
N LYS A 108 -5.81 3.47 1.21
CA LYS A 108 -6.19 4.89 1.14
C LYS A 108 -7.46 5.19 1.92
N GLY A 109 -8.47 4.33 1.83
CA GLY A 109 -9.71 4.46 2.59
C GLY A 109 -9.48 4.44 4.09
N ILE A 110 -8.67 3.49 4.57
CA ILE A 110 -8.29 3.40 5.98
C ILE A 110 -7.46 4.62 6.42
N ALA A 111 -6.56 5.12 5.58
CA ALA A 111 -5.73 6.27 5.92
C ALA A 111 -6.50 7.61 5.93
N LEU A 112 -7.63 7.69 5.24
CA LEU A 112 -8.45 8.91 5.18
C LEU A 112 -9.07 9.25 6.54
N TYR A 113 -9.54 8.25 7.29
CA TYR A 113 -10.18 8.46 8.58
C TYR A 113 -9.22 9.08 9.63
N PRO A 114 -8.00 8.55 9.86
CA PRO A 114 -7.01 9.20 10.72
C PRO A 114 -6.68 10.63 10.32
N VAL A 115 -6.54 10.90 9.03
CA VAL A 115 -6.25 12.26 8.52
C VAL A 115 -7.38 13.22 8.88
N PHE A 116 -8.64 12.82 8.64
CA PHE A 116 -9.80 13.63 8.96
C PHE A 116 -9.91 13.88 10.47
N THR A 117 -9.83 12.82 11.28
CA THR A 117 -9.93 12.92 12.74
C THR A 117 -8.80 13.76 13.34
N MET A 118 -7.54 13.54 12.94
CA MET A 118 -6.41 14.37 13.40
C MET A 118 -6.59 15.83 13.00
N SER A 119 -7.05 16.11 11.78
CA SER A 119 -7.29 17.47 11.32
C SER A 119 -8.38 18.17 12.14
N PHE A 120 -9.50 17.48 12.38
CA PHE A 120 -10.60 18.00 13.18
C PHE A 120 -10.19 18.24 14.64
N SER A 121 -9.49 17.27 15.24
CA SER A 121 -8.98 17.39 16.61
C SER A 121 -7.95 18.51 16.75
N PHE A 122 -7.08 18.71 15.75
CA PHE A 122 -6.15 19.83 15.72
C PHE A 122 -6.87 21.17 15.70
N ILE A 123 -7.90 21.31 14.86
CA ILE A 123 -8.74 22.52 14.81
C ILE A 123 -9.40 22.78 16.17
N LEU A 124 -10.00 21.77 16.78
CA LEU A 124 -10.66 21.90 18.08
C LEU A 124 -9.67 22.25 19.20
N PHE A 125 -8.51 21.59 19.23
CA PHE A 125 -7.44 21.86 20.18
C PHE A 125 -6.94 23.31 20.05
N PHE A 126 -6.70 23.77 18.82
CA PHE A 126 -6.29 25.14 18.54
C PHE A 126 -7.36 26.15 18.95
N LEU A 127 -8.64 25.86 18.71
CA LEU A 127 -9.77 26.70 19.12
C LEU A 127 -9.81 26.87 20.65
N ILE A 128 -9.63 25.78 21.40
CA ILE A 128 -9.59 25.80 22.87
C ILE A 128 -8.42 26.66 23.35
N LEU A 129 -7.21 26.45 22.82
CA LEU A 129 -6.04 27.23 23.20
C LEU A 129 -6.20 28.72 22.86
N ARG A 130 -6.88 29.06 21.78
CA ARG A 130 -7.06 30.44 21.32
C ARG A 130 -8.16 31.18 22.07
N LEU A 131 -9.31 30.54 22.31
CA LEU A 131 -10.50 31.22 22.83
C LEU A 131 -10.74 30.94 24.31
N VAL A 132 -10.60 29.68 24.73
CA VAL A 132 -11.00 29.24 26.06
C VAL A 132 -9.89 29.49 27.08
N VAL A 133 -8.66 29.05 26.78
CA VAL A 133 -7.53 29.15 27.72
C VAL A 133 -7.21 30.58 28.16
N PRO A 134 -7.23 31.62 27.29
CA PRO A 134 -6.96 32.99 27.72
C PRO A 134 -7.98 33.54 28.71
N GLN A 135 -9.26 33.17 28.56
CA GLN A 135 -10.31 33.58 29.50
C GLN A 135 -10.04 33.00 30.89
N PHE A 136 -9.68 31.72 30.97
CA PHE A 136 -9.27 31.10 32.23
C PHE A 136 -7.98 31.72 32.79
N ALA A 137 -6.99 32.03 31.94
CA ALA A 137 -5.75 32.65 32.38
C ALA A 137 -5.97 34.03 33.02
N GLN A 138 -6.89 34.84 32.47
CA GLN A 138 -7.30 36.12 33.07
C GLN A 138 -7.93 35.93 34.45
N ILE A 139 -8.90 35.02 34.57
CA ILE A 139 -9.55 34.68 35.84
C ILE A 139 -8.53 34.24 36.89
N PHE A 140 -7.57 33.39 36.49
CA PHE A 140 -6.53 32.94 37.40
C PHE A 140 -5.61 34.08 37.83
N SER A 141 -5.24 35.01 36.94
CA SER A 141 -4.40 36.15 37.29
C SER A 141 -5.06 37.11 38.28
N GLU A 142 -6.38 37.25 38.24
CA GLU A 142 -7.16 38.07 39.16
C GLU A 142 -7.33 37.41 40.53
N LEU A 143 -7.55 36.08 40.57
CA LEU A 143 -7.89 35.36 41.80
C LEU A 143 -6.68 34.81 42.57
N LEU A 144 -5.52 34.60 41.92
CA LEU A 144 -4.34 33.98 42.56
C LEU A 144 -3.31 34.99 43.10
N GLU A 145 -3.52 36.31 42.98
CA GLU A 145 -2.69 37.38 43.60
C GLU A 145 -1.16 37.13 43.59
N GLY A 146 -0.62 36.63 42.47
CA GLY A 146 0.83 36.42 42.29
C GLY A 146 1.36 35.04 42.72
N GLU A 147 0.51 34.11 43.15
CA GLU A 147 0.92 32.71 43.30
C GLU A 147 1.22 32.04 41.94
N LYS A 148 2.18 31.11 41.94
CA LYS A 148 2.60 30.42 40.72
C LYS A 148 1.52 29.43 40.30
N LEU A 149 1.11 29.51 39.04
CA LEU A 149 0.22 28.53 38.43
C LEU A 149 0.81 27.11 38.54
N PRO A 150 -0.02 26.08 38.75
CA PRO A 150 0.42 24.69 38.66
C PRO A 150 1.15 24.42 37.34
N PRO A 151 2.16 23.53 37.32
CA PRO A 151 3.04 23.36 36.15
C PRO A 151 2.27 22.95 34.89
N LEU A 152 1.23 22.12 35.02
CA LEU A 152 0.37 21.70 33.91
C LEU A 152 -0.41 22.89 33.34
N THR A 153 -1.00 23.72 34.19
CA THR A 153 -1.73 24.94 33.80
C THR A 153 -0.80 25.95 33.15
N ALA A 154 0.38 26.19 33.73
CA ALA A 154 1.38 27.09 33.19
C ALA A 154 1.83 26.67 31.78
N LEU A 155 2.00 25.36 31.55
CA LEU A 155 2.32 24.81 30.23
C LEU A 155 1.18 25.10 29.23
N ILE A 156 -0.08 24.87 29.61
CA ILE A 156 -1.25 25.10 28.74
C ILE A 156 -1.41 26.60 28.42
N VAL A 157 -1.24 27.49 29.39
CA VAL A 157 -1.27 28.95 29.19
C VAL A 157 -0.12 29.40 28.29
N ASN A 158 1.08 28.85 28.47
CA ASN A 158 2.21 29.14 27.58
C ASN A 158 1.92 28.68 26.14
N LEU A 159 1.42 27.45 25.95
CA LEU A 159 1.00 26.94 24.64
C LEU A 159 -0.09 27.79 23.99
N SER A 160 -1.05 28.29 24.78
CA SER A 160 -2.05 29.25 24.33
C SER A 160 -1.42 30.56 23.84
N SER A 161 -0.50 31.14 24.63
CA SER A 161 0.21 32.37 24.24
C SER A 161 1.02 32.20 22.96
N LEU A 162 1.70 31.06 22.78
CA LEU A 162 2.41 30.70 21.56
C LEU A 162 1.44 30.52 20.37
N SER A 163 0.29 29.91 20.61
CA SER A 163 -0.74 29.67 19.59
C SER A 163 -1.34 30.98 19.06
N ILE A 164 -1.53 31.97 19.93
CA ILE A 164 -1.99 33.32 19.55
C ILE A 164 -0.87 34.07 18.83
N ARG A 165 0.35 34.05 19.36
CA ARG A 165 1.50 34.76 18.78
C ARG A 165 1.85 34.30 17.37
N TYR A 166 1.78 33.00 17.12
CA TYR A 166 2.16 32.39 15.84
C TYR A 166 0.94 31.93 15.01
N GLU A 167 -0.23 32.56 15.19
CA GLU A 167 -1.47 32.11 14.56
C GLU A 167 -1.38 31.94 13.03
N ILE A 168 -0.72 32.88 12.34
CA ILE A 168 -0.55 32.86 10.88
C ILE A 168 0.41 31.73 10.47
N ALA A 169 1.46 31.49 11.26
CA ALA A 169 2.42 30.41 10.99
C ALA A 169 1.77 29.04 11.22
N ILE A 170 0.97 28.88 12.27
CA ILE A 170 0.24 27.64 12.55
C ILE A 170 -0.81 27.35 11.49
N LEU A 171 -1.59 28.37 11.09
CA LEU A 171 -2.59 28.23 10.04
C LEU A 171 -1.96 27.91 8.68
N SER A 172 -0.86 28.58 8.32
CA SER A 172 -0.15 28.28 7.08
C SER A 172 0.45 26.87 7.09
N PHE A 173 1.05 26.43 8.21
CA PHE A 173 1.52 25.05 8.37
C PHE A 173 0.39 24.02 8.21
N PHE A 174 -0.78 24.27 8.80
CA PHE A 174 -1.93 23.39 8.69
C PHE A 174 -2.47 23.30 7.25
N LEU A 175 -2.60 24.44 6.55
CA LEU A 175 -3.01 24.47 5.15
C LEU A 175 -2.01 23.78 4.22
N VAL A 176 -0.71 23.98 4.43
CA VAL A 176 0.35 23.27 3.70
C VAL A 176 0.29 21.77 3.97
N SER A 177 0.06 21.36 5.22
CA SER A 177 -0.08 19.95 5.60
C SER A 177 -1.29 19.30 4.92
N ILE A 178 -2.44 19.98 4.89
CA ILE A 178 -3.63 19.49 4.17
C ILE A 178 -3.36 19.42 2.67
N SER A 179 -2.75 20.44 2.08
CA SER A 179 -2.39 20.45 0.65
C SER A 179 -1.43 19.31 0.31
N PHE A 180 -0.45 19.06 1.18
CA PHE A 180 0.49 17.94 1.07
C PHE A 180 -0.23 16.58 1.16
N LEU A 181 -1.18 16.42 2.08
CA LEU A 181 -1.99 15.20 2.20
C LEU A 181 -2.86 14.99 0.96
N ILE A 182 -3.54 16.02 0.46
CA ILE A 182 -4.33 15.96 -0.78
C ILE A 182 -3.43 15.56 -1.96
N TRP A 183 -2.23 16.13 -2.05
CA TRP A 183 -1.23 15.76 -3.06
C TRP A 183 -0.76 14.30 -2.93
N LEU A 184 -0.49 13.85 -1.69
CA LEU A 184 -0.04 12.51 -1.37
C LEU A 184 -1.08 11.45 -1.76
N PHE A 185 -2.35 11.67 -1.39
CA PHE A 185 -3.44 10.72 -1.64
C PHE A 185 -4.06 10.84 -3.05
N GLY A 186 -3.95 12.02 -3.68
CA GLY A 186 -4.57 12.36 -4.95
C GLY A 186 -4.00 11.68 -6.20
N ASN A 187 -2.97 10.83 -6.06
CA ASN A 187 -2.43 9.95 -7.11
C ASN A 187 -2.07 10.62 -8.46
N ARG A 188 -1.86 11.94 -8.48
CA ARG A 188 -1.62 12.68 -9.73
C ARG A 188 -0.16 12.70 -10.18
N SER A 189 0.79 12.35 -9.32
CA SER A 189 2.23 12.45 -9.61
C SER A 189 2.96 11.14 -9.27
N PRO A 190 3.93 10.70 -10.11
CA PRO A 190 4.81 9.57 -9.79
C PRO A 190 5.53 9.75 -8.44
N SER A 191 5.81 11.00 -8.06
CA SER A 191 6.44 11.34 -6.78
C SER A 191 5.52 11.11 -5.59
N SER A 192 4.20 11.33 -5.72
CA SER A 192 3.26 11.08 -4.63
C SER A 192 3.07 9.58 -4.39
N GLN A 193 3.08 8.77 -5.44
CA GLN A 193 3.07 7.31 -5.33
C GLN A 193 4.32 6.77 -4.60
N LYS A 194 5.51 7.28 -4.95
CA LYS A 194 6.76 6.90 -4.26
C LYS A 194 6.76 7.32 -2.79
N ALA A 195 6.28 8.52 -2.48
CA ALA A 195 6.16 9.00 -1.10
C ALA A 195 5.17 8.16 -0.29
N PHE A 196 4.00 7.84 -0.88
CA PHE A 196 2.99 7.01 -0.26
C PHE A 196 3.51 5.60 0.06
N LEU A 197 4.22 4.97 -0.88
CA LEU A 197 4.86 3.66 -0.67
C LEU A 197 5.92 3.71 0.45
N LYS A 198 6.69 4.80 0.54
CA LYS A 198 7.68 4.97 1.61
C LYS A 198 7.01 5.12 2.98
N ILE A 199 5.90 5.84 3.06
CA ILE A 199 5.12 6.03 4.29
C ILE A 199 4.48 4.72 4.74
N ILE A 200 3.88 3.95 3.82
CA ILE A 200 3.29 2.63 4.12
C ILE A 200 4.32 1.68 4.75
N ARG A 201 5.58 1.72 4.31
CA ARG A 201 6.65 0.87 4.87
C ARG A 201 7.02 1.20 6.31
N ILE A 202 6.67 2.39 6.81
CA ILE A 202 6.98 2.85 8.17
C ILE A 202 5.88 2.44 9.15
N ILE A 203 4.68 2.09 8.67
CA ILE A 203 3.53 1.75 9.51
C ILE A 203 3.84 0.48 10.33
N PRO A 204 3.74 0.51 11.67
CA PRO A 204 3.83 -0.69 12.50
C PRO A 204 2.73 -1.68 12.11
N LEU A 205 3.03 -2.98 12.05
CA LEU A 205 2.25 -4.07 11.42
C LEU A 205 2.37 -4.24 9.88
N SER A 206 3.09 -3.37 9.16
CA SER A 206 3.26 -3.53 7.70
C SER A 206 4.01 -4.80 7.27
N GLY A 207 4.88 -5.36 8.12
CA GLY A 207 5.69 -6.54 7.79
C GLY A 207 4.85 -7.75 7.36
N ASN A 208 3.73 -8.01 8.04
CA ASN A 208 2.84 -9.12 7.68
C ASN A 208 2.08 -8.85 6.37
N ILE A 209 1.74 -7.58 6.08
CA ILE A 209 1.09 -7.18 4.82
C ILE A 209 2.02 -7.51 3.65
N PHE A 210 3.28 -7.04 3.72
CA PHE A 210 4.26 -7.30 2.66
C PHE A 210 4.61 -8.79 2.54
N LYS A 211 4.83 -9.49 3.66
CA LYS A 211 5.13 -10.93 3.64
C LYS A 211 4.01 -11.73 2.96
N ASN A 212 2.76 -11.50 3.36
CA ASN A 212 1.61 -12.18 2.76
C ASN A 212 1.43 -11.80 1.29
N LEU A 213 1.59 -10.53 0.94
CA LEU A 213 1.49 -10.08 -0.46
C LEU A 213 2.54 -10.78 -1.34
N GLN A 214 3.80 -10.82 -0.92
CA GLN A 214 4.85 -11.46 -1.69
C GLN A 214 4.65 -12.97 -1.81
N MET A 215 4.22 -13.63 -0.72
CA MET A 215 3.90 -15.05 -0.75
C MET A 215 2.72 -15.36 -1.69
N SER A 216 1.70 -14.50 -1.70
CA SER A 216 0.60 -14.61 -2.65
C SER A 216 1.09 -14.55 -4.09
N ARG A 217 1.91 -13.55 -4.43
CA ARG A 217 2.47 -13.37 -5.78
C ARG A 217 3.32 -14.58 -6.19
N PHE A 218 4.19 -15.04 -5.29
CA PHE A 218 4.99 -16.24 -5.51
C PHE A 218 4.13 -17.46 -5.82
N CYS A 219 3.15 -17.78 -4.97
CA CYS A 219 2.27 -18.93 -5.17
C CYS A 219 1.48 -18.83 -6.49
N SER A 220 0.98 -17.64 -6.85
CA SER A 220 0.25 -17.43 -8.10
C SER A 220 1.11 -17.64 -9.33
N MET A 221 2.30 -17.05 -9.36
CA MET A 221 3.22 -17.25 -10.49
C MET A 221 3.63 -18.70 -10.58
N TRP A 222 3.99 -19.32 -9.45
CA TRP A 222 4.41 -20.70 -9.47
C TRP A 222 3.30 -21.62 -9.99
N ALA A 223 2.05 -21.38 -9.58
CA ALA A 223 0.90 -22.10 -10.13
C ALA A 223 0.80 -21.97 -11.66
N VAL A 224 0.91 -20.75 -12.20
CA VAL A 224 0.88 -20.53 -13.66
C VAL A 224 1.99 -21.30 -14.37
N PHE A 225 3.22 -21.22 -13.87
CA PHE A 225 4.35 -21.93 -14.47
C PHE A 225 4.20 -23.45 -14.40
N MET A 226 3.63 -23.97 -13.30
CA MET A 226 3.36 -25.39 -13.16
C MET A 226 2.24 -25.89 -14.07
N GLU A 227 1.18 -25.10 -14.28
CA GLU A 227 0.11 -25.43 -15.26
C GLU A 227 0.67 -25.59 -16.67
N GLN A 228 1.70 -24.81 -16.98
CA GLN A 228 2.42 -24.83 -18.26
C GLN A 228 3.50 -25.90 -18.34
N LYS A 229 3.62 -26.76 -17.30
CA LYS A 229 4.58 -27.87 -17.22
C LYS A 229 6.04 -27.43 -17.41
N LEU A 230 6.35 -26.18 -17.09
CA LEU A 230 7.72 -25.67 -17.12
C LEU A 230 8.55 -26.31 -16.00
N SER A 231 9.86 -26.44 -16.22
CA SER A 231 10.74 -26.99 -15.17
C SER A 231 10.76 -26.06 -13.96
N MET A 232 10.88 -26.65 -12.77
CA MET A 232 10.88 -25.88 -11.52
C MET A 232 12.07 -24.92 -11.42
N VAL A 233 13.24 -25.34 -11.91
CA VAL A 233 14.46 -24.53 -11.97
C VAL A 233 14.20 -23.26 -12.77
N TYR A 234 13.63 -23.40 -13.97
CA TYR A 234 13.24 -22.27 -14.81
C TYR A 234 12.19 -21.38 -14.14
N ALA A 235 11.17 -22.00 -13.52
CA ALA A 235 10.11 -21.26 -12.85
C ALA A 235 10.65 -20.38 -11.71
N PHE A 236 11.51 -20.93 -10.84
CA PHE A 236 12.07 -20.16 -9.72
C PHE A 236 13.08 -19.11 -10.16
N GLU A 237 13.87 -19.38 -11.19
CA GLU A 237 14.76 -18.38 -11.78
C GLU A 237 13.96 -17.21 -12.36
N ALA A 238 12.95 -17.48 -13.20
CA ALA A 238 12.08 -16.47 -13.77
C ALA A 238 11.33 -15.67 -12.70
N ILE A 239 10.75 -16.34 -11.70
CA ILE A 239 10.05 -15.67 -10.60
C ILE A 239 11.01 -14.81 -9.77
N SER A 240 12.27 -15.24 -9.58
CA SER A 240 13.27 -14.46 -8.84
C SER A 240 13.64 -13.14 -9.54
N GLU A 241 13.58 -13.09 -10.87
CA GLU A 241 13.80 -11.87 -11.66
C GLU A 241 12.59 -10.94 -11.63
N ILE A 242 11.41 -11.49 -11.42
CA ILE A 242 10.14 -10.76 -11.38
C ILE A 242 9.92 -10.13 -9.98
N ILE A 243 10.14 -10.87 -8.89
CA ILE A 243 9.84 -10.42 -7.52
C ILE A 243 10.77 -9.28 -7.07
N GLU A 244 10.18 -8.19 -6.56
CA GLU A 244 10.91 -7.00 -6.07
C GLU A 244 11.55 -7.18 -4.69
N GLU A 245 11.01 -8.05 -3.84
CA GLU A 245 11.53 -8.25 -2.49
C GLU A 245 12.85 -9.02 -2.53
N SER A 246 13.95 -8.32 -2.19
CA SER A 246 15.32 -8.83 -2.35
C SER A 246 15.56 -10.14 -1.61
N LYS A 247 14.99 -10.30 -0.40
CA LYS A 247 15.11 -11.54 0.39
C LYS A 247 14.46 -12.73 -0.30
N LEU A 248 13.25 -12.55 -0.84
CA LEU A 248 12.52 -13.62 -1.53
C LEU A 248 13.18 -13.95 -2.86
N SER A 249 13.60 -12.93 -3.62
CA SER A 249 14.37 -13.13 -4.87
C SER A 249 15.64 -13.95 -4.63
N ALA A 250 16.43 -13.61 -3.60
CA ALA A 250 17.64 -14.37 -3.25
C ALA A 250 17.33 -15.82 -2.84
N SER A 251 16.28 -16.03 -2.05
CA SER A 251 15.84 -17.37 -1.62
C SER A 251 15.44 -18.22 -2.82
N LEU A 252 14.69 -17.68 -3.78
CA LEU A 252 14.28 -18.41 -4.98
C LEU A 252 15.45 -18.77 -5.89
N LYS A 253 16.49 -17.91 -5.98
CA LYS A 253 17.73 -18.24 -6.69
C LYS A 253 18.48 -19.39 -6.01
N ASN A 254 18.55 -19.40 -4.68
CA ASN A 254 19.16 -20.48 -3.91
C ASN A 254 18.40 -21.81 -4.10
N ILE A 255 17.06 -21.76 -4.05
CA ILE A 255 16.21 -22.94 -4.28
C ILE A 255 16.41 -23.46 -5.71
N SER A 256 16.39 -22.58 -6.71
CA SER A 256 16.62 -22.95 -8.11
C SER A 256 17.97 -23.67 -8.29
N ARG A 257 19.04 -23.10 -7.72
CA ARG A 257 20.38 -23.71 -7.71
C ARG A 257 20.41 -25.06 -6.99
N GLY A 258 19.72 -25.19 -5.85
CA GLY A 258 19.66 -26.46 -5.13
C GLY A 258 18.93 -27.57 -5.89
N CYS A 259 17.82 -27.23 -6.53
CA CYS A 259 17.08 -28.17 -7.36
C CYS A 259 17.88 -28.55 -8.62
N SER A 260 18.66 -27.64 -9.22
CA SER A 260 19.51 -27.97 -10.36
C SER A 260 20.71 -28.85 -9.99
N GLU A 261 21.18 -28.77 -8.75
CA GLU A 261 22.16 -29.68 -8.15
C GLU A 261 21.58 -31.06 -7.76
N GLY A 262 20.27 -31.28 -7.97
CA GLY A 262 19.60 -32.56 -7.71
C GLY A 262 19.10 -32.73 -6.27
N ARG A 263 19.11 -31.68 -5.43
CA ARG A 263 18.49 -31.74 -4.09
C ARG A 263 16.98 -31.82 -4.19
N ASP A 264 16.35 -32.43 -3.18
CA ASP A 264 14.90 -32.50 -3.09
C ASP A 264 14.29 -31.10 -2.89
N VAL A 265 13.17 -30.86 -3.57
CA VAL A 265 12.50 -29.55 -3.59
C VAL A 265 11.97 -29.18 -2.22
N VAL A 266 11.40 -30.15 -1.49
CA VAL A 266 10.82 -29.91 -0.17
C VAL A 266 11.93 -29.51 0.81
N GLU A 267 13.11 -30.11 0.68
CA GLU A 267 14.30 -29.73 1.44
C GLU A 267 14.76 -28.31 1.09
N CYS A 268 14.87 -27.99 -0.21
CA CYS A 268 15.30 -26.66 -0.65
C CYS A 268 14.35 -25.55 -0.18
N LEU A 269 13.03 -25.78 -0.27
CA LEU A 269 12.02 -24.84 0.22
C LEU A 269 12.06 -24.68 1.74
N ARG A 270 12.30 -25.76 2.49
CA ARG A 270 12.34 -25.76 3.96
C ARG A 270 13.55 -25.00 4.52
N ASN A 271 14.66 -24.97 3.79
CA ASN A 271 15.88 -24.29 4.22
C ASN A 271 15.80 -22.76 4.13
N GLU A 272 14.78 -22.21 3.48
CA GLU A 272 14.61 -20.77 3.29
C GLU A 272 13.55 -20.19 4.25
N GLU A 273 13.96 -19.37 5.23
CA GLU A 273 13.10 -18.82 6.28
C GLU A 273 11.90 -17.99 5.78
N ILE A 274 12.03 -17.41 4.58
CA ILE A 274 10.97 -16.57 4.00
C ILE A 274 9.84 -17.40 3.40
N ILE A 275 10.11 -18.65 3.01
CA ILE A 275 9.12 -19.57 2.46
C ILE A 275 8.21 -20.03 3.58
N SER A 276 6.91 -20.02 3.32
CA SER A 276 5.95 -20.43 4.34
C SER A 276 5.87 -21.95 4.43
N ASP A 277 5.77 -22.47 5.66
CA ASP A 277 5.53 -23.90 5.93
C ASP A 277 4.33 -24.47 5.16
N LEU A 278 3.28 -23.67 4.91
CA LEU A 278 2.12 -24.12 4.15
C LEU A 278 2.47 -24.43 2.70
N VAL A 279 3.38 -23.67 2.08
CA VAL A 279 3.90 -23.98 0.74
C VAL A 279 4.67 -25.30 0.77
N VAL A 280 5.56 -25.47 1.75
CA VAL A 280 6.35 -26.71 1.92
C VAL A 280 5.43 -27.92 2.10
N LEU A 281 4.40 -27.80 2.94
CA LEU A 281 3.41 -28.85 3.20
C LEU A 281 2.58 -29.18 1.96
N THR A 282 2.16 -28.18 1.18
CA THR A 282 1.44 -28.40 -0.08
C THR A 282 2.30 -29.16 -1.07
N VAL A 283 3.56 -28.77 -1.25
CA VAL A 283 4.46 -29.44 -2.20
C VAL A 283 4.78 -30.88 -1.78
N LYS A 284 4.89 -31.11 -0.47
CA LYS A 284 5.15 -32.44 0.10
C LYS A 284 3.96 -33.39 0.01
N ASN A 285 2.75 -32.90 0.30
CA ASN A 285 1.58 -33.77 0.54
C ASN A 285 0.58 -33.78 -0.62
N VAL A 286 0.63 -32.80 -1.54
CA VAL A 286 -0.30 -32.70 -2.66
C VAL A 286 0.32 -33.32 -3.93
N PRO A 287 -0.39 -34.23 -4.62
CA PRO A 287 0.07 -34.82 -5.87
C PRO A 287 0.36 -33.80 -6.98
N GLU A 288 1.32 -34.10 -7.85
CA GLU A 288 1.84 -33.14 -8.83
C GLU A 288 0.79 -32.47 -9.72
N ASN A 289 -0.23 -33.24 -10.11
CA ASN A 289 -1.34 -32.81 -10.96
C ASN A 289 -2.31 -31.85 -10.26
N ARG A 290 -2.38 -31.84 -8.92
CA ARG A 290 -3.25 -30.96 -8.13
C ARG A 290 -2.53 -29.77 -7.51
N ARG A 291 -1.19 -29.81 -7.46
CA ARG A 291 -0.37 -28.72 -6.89
C ARG A 291 -0.67 -27.34 -7.49
N PRO A 292 -0.89 -27.14 -8.80
CA PRO A 292 -1.14 -25.80 -9.33
C PRO A 292 -2.43 -25.17 -8.79
N GLU A 293 -3.50 -25.96 -8.70
CA GLU A 293 -4.78 -25.53 -8.12
C GLU A 293 -4.62 -25.17 -6.64
N GLU A 294 -3.92 -26.00 -5.86
CA GLU A 294 -3.68 -25.70 -4.44
C GLU A 294 -2.75 -24.50 -4.22
N LEU A 295 -1.79 -24.26 -5.10
CA LEU A 295 -0.97 -23.05 -5.08
C LEU A 295 -1.81 -21.80 -5.37
N LYS A 296 -2.81 -21.88 -6.27
CA LYS A 296 -3.78 -20.79 -6.47
C LYS A 296 -4.62 -20.53 -5.21
N ASN A 297 -5.07 -21.60 -4.54
CA ASN A 297 -5.80 -21.49 -3.27
C ASN A 297 -4.95 -20.85 -2.17
N LEU A 298 -3.68 -21.29 -2.02
CA LEU A 298 -2.73 -20.68 -1.11
C LEU A 298 -2.52 -19.20 -1.44
N ALA A 299 -2.37 -18.86 -2.72
CA ALA A 299 -2.21 -17.49 -3.14
C ALA A 299 -3.41 -16.63 -2.75
N GLN A 300 -4.64 -17.14 -2.89
CA GLN A 300 -5.86 -16.47 -2.44
C GLN A 300 -5.87 -16.31 -0.91
N MET A 301 -5.56 -17.36 -0.16
CA MET A 301 -5.50 -17.29 1.30
C MET A 301 -4.50 -16.23 1.78
N TYR A 302 -3.31 -16.12 1.18
CA TYR A 302 -2.37 -15.05 1.53
C TYR A 302 -2.90 -13.65 1.17
N ARG A 303 -3.70 -13.51 0.09
CA ARG A 303 -4.38 -12.24 -0.22
C ARG A 303 -5.39 -11.87 0.86
N GLU A 304 -6.21 -12.82 1.27
CA GLU A 304 -7.19 -12.62 2.35
C GLU A 304 -6.49 -12.23 3.67
N ARG A 305 -5.36 -12.88 3.99
CA ARG A 305 -4.53 -12.49 5.14
C ARG A 305 -3.95 -11.08 5.00
N THR A 306 -3.62 -10.66 3.77
CA THR A 306 -3.14 -9.29 3.48
C THR A 306 -4.25 -8.28 3.76
N ILE A 307 -5.47 -8.52 3.27
CA ILE A 307 -6.65 -7.68 3.51
C ILE A 307 -6.97 -7.62 5.00
N ALA A 308 -6.98 -8.76 5.68
CA ALA A 308 -7.23 -8.82 7.13
C ALA A 308 -6.16 -8.05 7.93
N ALA A 309 -4.89 -8.14 7.54
CA ALA A 309 -3.81 -7.37 8.16
C ALA A 309 -3.97 -5.86 7.95
N ILE A 310 -4.39 -5.43 6.75
CA ILE A 310 -4.71 -4.02 6.45
C ILE A 310 -5.84 -3.53 7.35
N ASN A 311 -6.94 -4.27 7.46
CA ASN A 311 -8.06 -3.91 8.34
C ASN A 311 -7.66 -3.84 9.81
N LYS A 312 -6.87 -4.82 10.28
CA LYS A 312 -6.37 -4.84 11.66
C LYS A 312 -5.46 -3.65 11.97
N ALA A 313 -4.64 -3.23 11.01
CA ALA A 313 -3.81 -2.04 11.14
C ALA A 313 -4.66 -0.77 11.25
N GLY A 314 -5.75 -0.68 10.48
CA GLY A 314 -6.73 0.41 10.60
C GLY A 314 -7.34 0.50 12.00
N LEU A 315 -7.86 -0.60 12.53
CA LEU A 315 -8.45 -0.64 13.87
C LEU A 315 -7.46 -0.27 14.98
N ALA A 316 -6.20 -0.69 14.86
CA ALA A 316 -5.15 -0.31 15.80
C ALA A 316 -4.89 1.21 15.78
N TRP A 317 -4.98 1.82 14.60
CA TRP A 317 -4.84 3.26 14.44
C TRP A 317 -6.00 4.02 15.10
N ASP A 318 -7.23 3.54 14.94
CA ASP A 318 -8.42 4.13 15.57
C ASP A 318 -8.29 4.13 17.10
N ALA A 319 -7.88 3.00 17.69
CA ALA A 319 -7.65 2.90 19.13
C ALA A 319 -6.56 3.86 19.60
N CYS A 320 -5.45 3.97 18.86
CA CYS A 320 -4.37 4.89 19.18
C CYS A 320 -4.84 6.36 19.16
N LEU A 321 -5.66 6.74 18.18
CA LEU A 321 -6.22 8.09 18.08
C LEU A 321 -7.13 8.41 19.25
N ILE A 322 -8.03 7.49 19.63
CA ILE A 322 -8.93 7.69 20.76
C ILE A 322 -8.13 7.91 22.05
N ILE A 323 -7.14 7.05 22.34
CA ILE A 323 -6.29 7.17 23.52
C ILE A 323 -5.54 8.50 23.51
N MET A 324 -4.94 8.87 22.37
CA MET A 324 -4.23 10.14 22.22
C MET A 324 -5.15 11.34 22.50
N LEU A 325 -6.37 11.33 21.96
CA LEU A 325 -7.35 12.39 22.18
C LEU A 325 -7.80 12.47 23.63
N SER A 326 -8.05 11.33 24.27
CA SER A 326 -8.39 11.28 25.70
C SER A 326 -7.29 11.88 26.57
N VAL A 327 -6.02 11.60 26.26
CA VAL A 327 -4.87 12.18 26.97
C VAL A 327 -4.79 13.69 26.75
N VAL A 328 -4.95 14.17 25.51
CA VAL A 328 -4.89 15.60 25.19
C VAL A 328 -6.03 16.36 25.88
N VAL A 329 -7.27 15.90 25.72
CA VAL A 329 -8.46 16.53 26.33
C VAL A 329 -8.41 16.44 27.85
N GLY A 330 -8.04 15.27 28.40
CA GLY A 330 -7.89 15.07 29.84
C GLY A 330 -6.88 16.03 30.46
N ASN A 331 -5.72 16.21 29.83
CA ASN A 331 -4.71 17.16 30.30
C ASN A 331 -5.21 18.61 30.27
N ILE A 332 -5.97 19.01 29.24
CA ILE A 332 -6.59 20.34 29.20
C ILE A 332 -7.56 20.51 30.38
N ILE A 333 -8.47 19.56 30.58
CA ILE A 333 -9.48 19.65 31.65
C ILE A 333 -8.78 19.70 33.00
N ILE A 334 -7.87 18.77 33.31
CA ILE A 334 -7.13 18.77 34.59
C ILE A 334 -6.37 20.09 34.76
N GLY A 335 -5.71 20.58 33.71
CA GLY A 335 -4.97 21.83 33.74
C GLY A 335 -5.82 23.07 34.01
N LEU A 336 -7.07 23.09 33.53
CA LEU A 336 -8.00 24.19 33.78
C LEU A 336 -8.71 24.07 35.14
N PHE A 337 -8.95 22.85 35.64
CA PHE A 337 -9.65 22.65 36.91
C PHE A 337 -8.74 22.67 38.14
N THR A 338 -7.47 22.30 38.02
CA THR A 338 -6.53 22.28 39.18
C THR A 338 -6.41 23.65 39.88
N PRO A 339 -6.25 24.78 39.15
CA PRO A 339 -6.20 26.11 39.79
C PRO A 339 -7.52 26.49 40.47
N LEU A 340 -8.67 26.06 39.93
CA LEU A 340 -9.98 26.31 40.56
C LEU A 340 -10.07 25.65 41.93
N ILE A 341 -9.56 24.43 42.08
CA ILE A 341 -9.51 23.74 43.39
C ILE A 341 -8.64 24.51 44.38
N ALA A 342 -7.47 25.00 43.93
CA ALA A 342 -6.58 25.81 44.78
C ALA A 342 -7.26 27.11 45.24
N ILE A 343 -7.98 27.79 44.35
CA ILE A 343 -8.76 29.00 44.66
C ILE A 343 -9.88 28.68 45.66
N ILE A 344 -10.63 27.59 45.45
CA ILE A 344 -11.72 27.17 46.36
C ILE A 344 -11.17 26.87 47.76
N HIS A 345 -10.04 26.19 47.87
CA HIS A 345 -9.43 25.93 49.18
C HIS A 345 -9.00 27.23 49.87
N LYS A 346 -8.46 28.20 49.11
CA LYS A 346 -8.06 29.50 49.66
C LYS A 346 -9.24 30.37 50.10
N LEU A 347 -10.38 30.27 49.41
CA LEU A 347 -11.61 31.00 49.76
C LEU A 347 -12.47 30.29 50.81
N GLY A 348 -12.36 28.96 50.90
CA GLY A 348 -13.13 28.11 51.81
C GLY A 348 -12.51 27.90 53.20
N GLY A 349 -11.24 28.27 53.40
CA GLY A 349 -10.50 28.09 54.65
C GLY A 349 -9.24 27.26 54.48
#